data_AF-A0A7S3LYG2-F1
#
_entry.id   AF-A0A7S3LYG2-F1
#
_cell.length_a   1.000
_cell.length_b   1.000
_cell.length_c   1.000
_cell.angle_alpha   90.00
_cell.angle_beta   90.00
_cell.angle_gamma   90.00
#
_symmetry.space_group_name_H-M   'P 1'
#
loop_
_entity.id
_entity.type
_entity.pdbx_description
1 polymer ?
#
loop_
_entity_poly.entity_id
_entity_poly.type
_entity_poly.pdbx_seq_one_letter_code
_entity_poly.pdbx_strand_id
1 'polypeptide(L)'
;ACYASHLAILREAYQKCPTCDLMVYEDDVIFAPNFKQRWEHLLSKLPSDWDIIRIGAQSQWTPPFAVTPDYLYSSAVANTWGYVVRAAKVKILADLLAGMPVKGSWGVDA
;
A
#
# COMPACT_ATOMS: atom_id res chain seq x y z
N ALA A 1 -12.02 3.75 11.84
CA ALA A 1 -11.78 5.02 11.13
C ALA A 1 -10.78 4.86 9.97
N CYS A 2 -9.60 4.25 10.21
CA CYS A 2 -8.56 4.03 9.20
C CYS A 2 -9.06 3.42 7.87
N TYR A 3 -9.72 2.26 7.91
CA TYR A 3 -10.19 1.57 6.69
C TYR A 3 -11.05 2.45 5.76
N ALA A 4 -12.02 3.18 6.32
CA ALA A 4 -12.93 4.03 5.54
C ALA A 4 -12.19 5.19 4.87
N SER A 5 -11.22 5.81 5.58
CA SER A 5 -10.38 6.88 5.03
C SER A 5 -9.54 6.39 3.85
N HIS A 6 -8.92 5.22 3.97
CA HIS A 6 -8.11 4.65 2.88
C HIS A 6 -8.96 4.28 1.65
N LEU A 7 -10.17 3.74 1.86
CA LEU A 7 -11.12 3.49 0.77
C LEU A 7 -11.56 4.79 0.09
N ALA A 8 -11.79 5.87 0.85
CA ALA A 8 -12.12 7.17 0.30
C ALA A 8 -10.98 7.73 -0.57
N ILE A 9 -9.74 7.68 -0.08
CA ILE A 9 -8.54 8.13 -0.82
C ILE A 9 -8.41 7.39 -2.15
N LEU A 10 -8.57 6.06 -2.15
CA LEU A 10 -8.49 5.25 -3.39
C LEU A 10 -9.53 5.67 -4.43
N ARG A 11 -10.78 5.90 -4.00
CA ARG A 11 -11.87 6.34 -4.89
C ARG A 11 -11.61 7.73 -5.43
N GLU A 12 -11.22 8.65 -4.58
CA GLU A 12 -10.93 10.03 -4.94
C GLU A 12 -9.73 10.13 -5.90
N ALA A 13 -8.65 9.40 -5.64
CA ALA A 13 -7.48 9.37 -6.50
C ALA A 13 -7.83 8.88 -7.91
N TYR A 14 -8.61 7.80 -8.02
CA TYR A 14 -9.04 7.28 -9.32
C TYR A 14 -9.94 8.28 -10.08
N GLN A 15 -10.85 8.94 -9.38
CA GLN A 15 -11.71 9.98 -9.98
C GLN A 15 -10.90 11.18 -10.48
N LYS A 16 -9.86 11.58 -9.75
CA LYS A 16 -8.99 12.71 -10.12
C LYS A 16 -8.03 12.38 -11.26
N CYS A 17 -7.40 11.22 -11.22
CA CYS A 17 -6.46 10.78 -12.26
C CYS A 17 -6.45 9.25 -12.38
N PRO A 18 -7.23 8.67 -13.30
CA PRO A 18 -7.32 7.21 -13.47
C PRO A 18 -6.04 6.58 -14.04
N THR A 19 -5.10 7.40 -14.54
CA THR A 19 -3.83 6.97 -15.12
C THR A 19 -2.62 7.27 -14.23
N CYS A 20 -2.83 7.82 -13.03
CA CYS A 20 -1.76 8.13 -12.09
C CYS A 20 -1.58 6.99 -11.09
N ASP A 21 -0.32 6.62 -10.83
CA ASP A 21 0.01 5.81 -9.67
C ASP A 21 -0.36 6.58 -8.40
N LEU A 22 -0.87 5.87 -7.40
CA LEU A 22 -1.26 6.44 -6.12
C LEU A 22 -0.22 6.08 -5.07
N MET A 23 0.36 7.07 -4.41
CA MET A 23 1.19 6.90 -3.22
C MET A 23 0.46 7.53 -2.02
N VAL A 24 0.29 6.76 -0.96
CA VAL A 24 -0.38 7.18 0.28
C VAL A 24 0.57 7.01 1.44
N TYR A 25 0.56 8.01 2.32
CA TYR A 25 1.21 7.97 3.63
C TYR A 25 0.23 8.44 4.70
N GLU A 26 0.33 7.87 5.89
CA GLU A 26 -0.27 8.43 7.11
C GLU A 26 0.55 9.66 7.56
N ASP A 27 -0.04 10.53 8.38
CA ASP A 27 0.55 11.82 8.77
C ASP A 27 1.66 11.71 9.83
N ASP A 28 1.75 10.56 10.49
CA ASP A 28 2.74 10.26 11.53
C ASP A 28 3.99 9.54 11.01
N VAL A 29 4.15 9.38 9.68
CA VAL A 29 5.32 8.72 9.12
C VAL A 29 6.55 9.63 9.09
N ILE A 30 7.71 9.03 9.34
CA ILE A 30 9.01 9.68 9.16
C ILE A 30 9.76 8.97 8.04
N PHE A 31 10.24 9.74 7.07
CA PHE A 31 11.04 9.20 5.98
C PHE A 31 12.45 8.84 6.46
N ALA A 32 12.94 7.68 6.01
CA ALA A 32 14.33 7.31 6.24
C ALA A 32 15.29 8.35 5.63
N PRO A 33 16.49 8.56 6.21
CA PRO A 33 17.51 9.36 5.55
C PRO A 33 17.75 8.89 4.12
N ASN A 34 17.88 9.84 3.19
CA ASN A 34 18.04 9.59 1.77
C ASN A 34 16.87 8.81 1.12
N PHE A 35 15.65 8.99 1.63
CA PHE A 35 14.46 8.27 1.14
C PHE A 35 14.30 8.30 -0.38
N LYS A 36 14.46 9.45 -1.02
CA LYS A 36 14.34 9.58 -2.48
C LYS A 36 15.29 8.64 -3.24
N GLN A 37 16.56 8.59 -2.82
CA GLN A 37 17.57 7.73 -3.46
C GLN A 37 17.25 6.25 -3.23
N ARG A 38 16.81 5.90 -2.01
CA ARG A 38 16.36 4.53 -1.67
C ARG A 38 15.14 4.13 -2.49
N TRP A 39 14.22 5.07 -2.71
CA TRP A 39 13.01 4.86 -3.50
C TRP A 39 13.33 4.65 -4.98
N GLU A 40 14.18 5.50 -5.57
CA GLU A 40 14.64 5.35 -6.95
C GLU A 40 15.37 4.02 -7.16
N HIS A 41 16.24 3.64 -6.20
CA HIS A 41 16.90 2.34 -6.20
C HIS A 41 15.87 1.20 -6.17
N LEU A 42 14.91 1.22 -5.25
CA LEU A 42 13.86 0.20 -5.17
C LEU A 42 13.07 0.11 -6.50
N LEU A 43 12.61 1.24 -7.04
CA LEU A 43 11.88 1.25 -8.32
C LEU A 43 12.67 0.63 -9.46
N SER A 44 14.00 0.78 -9.49
CA SER A 44 14.86 0.16 -10.50
C SER A 44 14.99 -1.37 -10.37
N LYS A 45 14.60 -1.93 -9.21
CA LYS A 45 14.71 -3.37 -8.90
C LYS A 45 13.37 -4.10 -8.95
N LEU A 46 12.26 -3.37 -8.90
CA LEU A 46 10.94 -3.95 -8.96
C LEU A 46 10.68 -4.60 -10.33
N PRO A 47 9.90 -5.70 -10.38
CA PRO A 47 9.51 -6.30 -11.64
C PRO A 47 8.57 -5.37 -12.40
N SER A 48 8.52 -5.47 -13.73
CA SER A 48 7.71 -4.54 -14.53
C SER A 48 6.20 -4.66 -14.26
N ASP A 49 5.73 -5.73 -13.64
CA ASP A 49 4.34 -6.10 -13.42
C ASP A 49 3.87 -5.98 -11.96
N TRP A 50 4.57 -5.22 -11.10
CA TRP A 50 4.12 -4.97 -9.73
C TRP A 50 2.75 -4.27 -9.67
N ASP A 51 1.95 -4.60 -8.66
CA ASP A 51 0.60 -4.03 -8.46
C ASP A 51 0.52 -3.09 -7.25
N ILE A 52 1.05 -3.54 -6.10
CA ILE A 52 1.03 -2.79 -4.83
C ILE A 52 2.41 -2.92 -4.18
N ILE A 53 2.95 -1.79 -3.70
CA ILE A 53 4.15 -1.73 -2.86
C ILE A 53 3.71 -1.30 -1.47
N ARG A 54 4.24 -1.96 -0.44
CA ARG A 54 3.91 -1.71 0.97
C ARG A 54 5.15 -1.15 1.66
N ILE A 55 5.06 0.06 2.21
CA ILE A 55 6.19 0.82 2.77
C ILE A 55 6.03 0.87 4.30
N GLY A 56 7.06 0.43 5.04
CA GLY A 56 7.01 0.34 6.50
C GLY A 56 6.09 -0.77 7.04
N ALA A 57 5.55 -1.62 6.16
CA ALA A 57 4.62 -2.68 6.55
C ALA A 57 5.33 -3.83 7.27
N GLN A 58 4.58 -4.52 8.14
CA GLN A 58 5.09 -5.64 8.91
C GLN A 58 4.43 -6.95 8.45
N SER A 59 5.24 -7.96 8.10
CA SER A 59 4.75 -9.31 7.80
C SER A 59 4.52 -10.05 9.12
N GLN A 60 3.45 -9.71 9.84
CA GLN A 60 3.25 -10.16 11.23
C GLN A 60 2.77 -11.62 11.37
N TRP A 61 2.10 -12.17 10.35
CA TRP A 61 1.33 -13.41 10.50
C TRP A 61 1.77 -14.54 9.56
N THR A 62 2.38 -14.18 8.43
CA THR A 62 2.83 -15.15 7.43
C THR A 62 4.25 -14.76 7.01
N PRO A 63 5.19 -15.73 6.97
CA PRO A 63 6.50 -15.48 6.39
C PRO A 63 6.36 -14.97 4.95
N PRO A 64 7.28 -14.11 4.47
CA PRO A 64 7.38 -13.80 3.06
C PRO A 64 7.51 -15.08 2.24
N PHE A 65 6.78 -15.18 1.13
CA PHE A 65 6.87 -16.35 0.26
C PHE A 65 8.04 -16.26 -0.73
N ALA A 66 8.62 -15.06 -0.89
CA ALA A 66 9.87 -14.84 -1.59
C ALA A 66 10.58 -13.62 -1.02
N VAL A 67 11.91 -13.62 -1.05
CA VAL A 67 12.76 -12.55 -0.55
C VAL A 67 13.84 -12.27 -1.58
N THR A 68 14.06 -10.99 -1.87
CA THR A 68 15.16 -10.48 -2.69
C THR A 68 16.05 -9.58 -1.83
N PRO A 69 17.23 -9.16 -2.31
CA PRO A 69 18.07 -8.21 -1.58
C PRO A 69 17.38 -6.86 -1.30
N ASP A 70 16.40 -6.47 -2.12
CA ASP A 70 15.82 -5.12 -2.11
C ASP A 70 14.36 -5.07 -1.60
N TYR A 71 13.62 -6.17 -1.74
CA TYR A 71 12.21 -6.27 -1.35
C TYR A 71 11.78 -7.71 -1.10
N LEU A 72 10.64 -7.89 -0.44
CA LEU A 72 10.04 -9.18 -0.17
C LEU A 72 8.63 -9.26 -0.75
N TYR A 73 8.19 -10.49 -1.02
CA TYR A 73 6.83 -10.80 -1.39
C TYR A 73 6.09 -11.37 -0.18
N SER A 74 4.93 -10.81 0.14
CA SER A 74 4.09 -11.29 1.24
C SER A 74 2.65 -11.40 0.81
N SER A 75 1.96 -12.43 1.30
CA SER A 75 0.52 -12.65 1.13
C SER A 75 -0.31 -11.87 2.15
N ALA A 76 0.30 -11.45 3.26
CA ALA A 76 -0.37 -10.76 4.35
C ALA A 76 0.58 -9.81 5.07
N VAL A 77 0.24 -8.52 5.06
CA VAL A 77 1.00 -7.49 5.77
C VAL A 77 0.05 -6.65 6.63
N ALA A 78 0.52 -6.28 7.82
CA ALA A 78 -0.21 -5.42 8.75
C ALA A 78 0.00 -3.92 8.44
N ASN A 79 -0.78 -3.09 9.14
CA ASN A 79 -0.76 -1.61 9.18
C ASN A 79 -1.08 -0.96 7.83
N THR A 80 -1.11 0.37 7.71
CA THR A 80 -1.35 1.07 6.43
C THR A 80 -0.52 2.35 6.26
N TRP A 81 0.49 2.55 7.11
CA TRP A 81 1.36 3.74 7.15
C TRP A 81 1.83 4.25 5.80
N GLY A 82 2.21 3.36 4.88
CA GLY A 82 2.61 3.74 3.54
C GLY A 82 2.35 2.66 2.50
N TYR A 83 1.83 3.05 1.35
CA TYR A 83 1.69 2.13 0.21
C TYR A 83 1.62 2.87 -1.12
N VAL A 84 1.98 2.17 -2.18
CA VAL A 84 1.84 2.61 -3.57
C VAL A 84 0.99 1.61 -4.32
N VAL A 85 0.05 2.11 -5.12
CA VAL A 85 -0.80 1.30 -5.99
C VAL A 85 -0.59 1.77 -7.42
N ARG A 86 -0.31 0.83 -8.31
CA ARG A 86 -0.18 1.14 -9.74
C ARG A 86 -1.53 1.63 -10.28
N ALA A 87 -1.51 2.61 -11.17
CA ALA A 87 -2.71 3.26 -11.73
C ALA A 87 -3.79 2.26 -12.15
N ALA A 88 -3.40 1.24 -12.93
CA ALA A 88 -4.28 0.19 -13.42
C ALA A 88 -4.97 -0.64 -12.33
N LYS A 89 -4.48 -0.57 -11.08
CA LYS A 89 -4.93 -1.38 -9.94
C LYS A 89 -5.67 -0.56 -8.89
N VAL A 90 -5.65 0.77 -8.95
CA VAL A 90 -6.32 1.65 -7.97
C VAL A 90 -7.81 1.35 -7.90
N LYS A 91 -8.50 1.32 -9.05
CA LYS A 91 -9.94 1.04 -9.08
C LYS A 91 -10.26 -0.38 -8.60
N ILE A 92 -9.48 -1.37 -9.05
CA ILE A 92 -9.67 -2.77 -8.68
C ILE A 92 -9.57 -2.92 -7.17
N LEU A 93 -8.55 -2.33 -6.55
CA LEU A 93 -8.38 -2.33 -5.11
C LEU A 93 -9.57 -1.64 -4.41
N ALA A 94 -9.99 -0.46 -4.88
CA ALA A 94 -11.13 0.25 -4.31
C ALA A 94 -12.43 -0.57 -4.34
N ASP A 95 -12.71 -1.25 -5.46
CA ASP A 95 -13.89 -2.09 -5.63
C ASP A 95 -13.83 -3.33 -4.73
N LEU A 96 -12.67 -4.01 -4.67
CA LEU A 96 -12.46 -5.18 -3.81
C LEU A 96 -12.63 -4.81 -2.34
N LEU A 97 -12.05 -3.69 -1.89
CA LEU A 97 -12.23 -3.19 -0.54
C LEU A 97 -13.73 -2.92 -0.30
N ALA A 98 -14.38 -2.13 -1.15
CA ALA A 98 -15.80 -1.77 -1.00
C ALA A 98 -16.75 -2.98 -0.89
N GLY A 99 -16.41 -4.10 -1.52
CA GLY A 99 -17.19 -5.33 -1.47
C GLY A 99 -16.95 -6.20 -0.25
N MET A 100 -15.94 -5.90 0.58
CA MET A 100 -15.66 -6.71 1.76
C MET A 100 -16.73 -6.51 2.85
N PRO A 101 -17.22 -7.59 3.47
CA PRO A 101 -18.11 -7.47 4.61
C PRO A 101 -17.33 -6.87 5.77
N VAL A 102 -17.56 -5.58 6.06
CA VAL A 102 -16.98 -4.93 7.24
C VAL A 102 -17.67 -5.51 8.48
N LYS A 103 -17.17 -6.65 8.97
CA LYS A 103 -17.58 -7.25 10.25
C LYS A 103 -16.48 -7.00 11.27
N GLY A 104 -16.78 -6.15 12.26
CA GLY A 104 -15.92 -5.90 13.42
C GLY A 104 -15.47 -4.45 13.58
N SER A 105 -15.12 -4.08 14.82
CA SER A 105 -14.55 -2.80 15.24
C SER A 105 -13.08 -2.67 14.81
N TRP A 106 -12.80 -2.75 13.52
CA TRP A 106 -11.45 -2.55 12.98
C TRP A 106 -11.15 -1.05 12.90
N GLY A 107 -10.79 -0.47 14.05
CA GLY A 107 -10.47 0.96 14.16
C GLY A 107 -10.76 1.60 15.52
N VAL A 108 -10.94 0.79 16.55
CA VAL A 108 -10.70 1.16 17.95
C VAL A 108 -9.59 0.22 18.38
N ASP A 109 -8.58 0.70 19.09
CA ASP A 109 -7.28 0.05 19.35
C ASP A 109 -6.21 0.43 18.29
N ALA A 110 -6.05 1.75 18.13
CA ALA A 110 -4.72 2.35 17.97
C ALA A 110 -4.32 2.92 19.33
#